data_AF-A0A366HDR6-F1
#
_entry.id   AF-A0A366HDR6-F1
#
_cell.length_a   1.000
_cell.length_b   1.000
_cell.length_c   1.000
_cell.angle_alpha   90.00
_cell.angle_beta   90.00
_cell.angle_gamma   90.00
#
_symmetry.space_group_name_H-M   'P 1'
#
loop_
_entity.id
_entity.type
_entity.pdbx_description
1 polymer ?
#
loop_
_entity_poly.entity_id
_entity_poly.type
_entity_poly.pdbx_seq_one_letter_code
_entity_poly.pdbx_strand_id
1 'polypeptide(L)' 'MKDAGDELAHAVWRVNFLQRLLDTHRATTNPGIEEWSLQESAYEHQLEKAKAELARLRQRSD' A
#
# COMPACT_ATOMS: atom_id res chain seq x y z
N MET A 1 -9.99 -15.61 -17.32
CA MET A 1 -9.20 -14.37 -17.47
C MET A 1 -9.58 -13.49 -16.31
N LYS A 2 -8.63 -12.92 -15.56
CA LYS A 2 -8.98 -11.84 -14.62
C LYS A 2 -9.32 -10.62 -15.46
N ASP A 3 -10.48 -10.04 -15.24
CA ASP A 3 -10.91 -8.87 -15.98
C ASP A 3 -10.04 -7.66 -15.58
N ALA A 4 -9.59 -6.88 -16.56
CA ALA A 4 -8.70 -5.74 -16.30
C ALA A 4 -9.31 -4.72 -15.31
N GLY A 5 -10.64 -4.61 -15.28
CA GLY A 5 -11.38 -3.82 -14.29
C GLY A 5 -11.22 -4.32 -12.85
N ASP A 6 -11.19 -5.63 -12.65
CA ASP A 6 -10.96 -6.24 -11.34
C ASP A 6 -9.52 -6.01 -10.88
N GLU A 7 -8.54 -6.04 -11.79
CA GLU A 7 -7.14 -5.76 -11.45
C GLU A 7 -6.94 -4.31 -10.98
N LEU A 8 -7.56 -3.35 -11.67
CA LEU A 8 -7.51 -1.95 -11.27
C LEU A 8 -8.21 -1.71 -9.93
N ALA A 9 -9.39 -2.30 -9.73
CA ALA A 9 -10.13 -2.19 -8.47
C ALA A 9 -9.33 -2.77 -7.28
N HIS A 10 -8.70 -3.93 -7.47
CA HIS A 10 -7.83 -4.52 -6.45
C HIS A 10 -6.60 -3.67 -6.16
N ALA A 11 -5.98 -3.06 -7.18
CA ALA A 11 -4.84 -2.18 -6.99
C ALA A 11 -5.21 -0.92 -6.20
N VAL A 12 -6.38 -0.32 -6.47
CA VAL A 12 -6.92 0.81 -5.68
C VAL A 12 -7.16 0.39 -4.23
N TRP A 13 -7.81 -0.77 -4.02
CA TRP A 13 -8.06 -1.29 -2.68
C TRP A 13 -6.76 -1.51 -1.90
N ARG A 14 -5.73 -2.10 -2.55
CA ARG A 14 -4.43 -2.39 -1.92
C ARG A 14 -3.73 -1.12 -1.45
N VAL A 15 -3.70 -0.08 -2.27
CA VAL A 15 -3.11 1.23 -1.90
C VAL A 15 -3.84 1.81 -0.67
N ASN A 16 -5.17 1.82 -0.70
CA ASN A 16 -5.97 2.35 0.41
C ASN A 16 -5.79 1.54 1.70
N PHE A 17 -5.70 0.22 1.59
CA PHE A 17 -5.45 -0.66 2.74
C PHE A 17 -4.09 -0.38 3.37
N LEU A 18 -3.02 -0.35 2.57
CA LEU A 18 -1.66 -0.11 3.07
C LEU A 18 -1.50 1.28 3.69
N GLN A 19 -2.13 2.31 3.11
CA GLN A 19 -2.13 3.65 3.71
C GLN A 19 -2.78 3.64 5.10
N ARG A 20 -3.97 3.03 5.23
CA ARG A 20 -4.66 2.93 6.53
C ARG A 20 -3.87 2.10 7.55
N LEU A 21 -3.21 1.03 7.09
CA LEU A 21 -2.34 0.22 7.94
C LEU A 21 -1.18 1.04 8.49
N LEU A 22 -0.51 1.82 7.63
CA LEU A 22 0.59 2.71 8.01
C LEU A 22 0.12 3.82 8.96
N ASP A 23 -1.03 4.42 8.70
CA ASP A 23 -1.61 5.45 9.56
C ASP A 23 -1.96 4.89 10.94
N THR A 24 -2.52 3.67 10.99
CA THR A 24 -2.82 2.97 12.24
C THR A 24 -1.55 2.64 13.00
N HIS A 25 -0.53 2.10 12.31
CA HIS A 25 0.80 1.83 12.88
C HIS A 25 1.36 3.10 13.53
N ARG A 26 1.41 4.22 12.81
CA ARG A 26 1.91 5.50 13.34
C ARG A 26 1.09 6.06 14.50
N ALA A 27 -0.21 5.77 14.55
CA ALA A 27 -1.09 6.21 15.63
C ALA A 27 -0.97 5.34 16.90
N THR A 28 -0.48 4.11 16.78
CA THR A 28 -0.33 3.17 17.91
C THR A 28 0.97 3.40 18.70
N THR A 29 0.94 3.07 19.99
CA THR A 29 2.00 3.45 20.93
C THR A 29 3.09 2.37 21.01
N ASN A 30 4.10 2.41 20.13
CA ASN A 30 5.45 1.92 20.45
C ASN A 30 6.58 2.40 19.50
N PRO A 31 6.68 3.69 19.13
CA PRO A 31 7.66 4.16 18.15
C PRO A 31 9.13 4.04 18.58
N GLY A 32 9.40 3.75 19.85
CA GLY A 32 10.75 3.74 20.41
C GLY A 32 11.52 2.41 20.28
N ILE A 33 10.90 1.35 19.75
CA ILE A 33 11.57 0.06 19.55
C ILE A 33 12.02 -0.12 18.09
N GLU A 34 13.15 -0.78 17.89
CA GLU A 34 13.74 -0.98 16.56
C GLU A 34 12.79 -1.73 15.62
N GLU A 35 12.13 -2.76 16.13
CA GLU A 35 11.16 -3.57 15.38
C GLU A 35 10.00 -2.73 14.83
N TRP A 36 9.60 -1.69 15.57
CA TRP A 36 8.54 -0.78 15.15
C TRP A 36 8.93 0.04 13.93
N SER A 37 10.15 0.56 13.94
CA SER A 37 10.71 1.37 12.84
C SER A 37 10.95 0.51 11.61
N LEU A 38 11.39 -0.75 11.79
CA LEU A 38 11.55 -1.73 10.73
C LEU A 38 10.20 -2.09 10.09
N GLN A 39 9.17 -2.30 10.92
CA GLN A 39 7.83 -2.60 10.45
C GLN A 39 7.21 -1.41 9.70
N GLU A 40 7.39 -0.19 10.20
CA GLU A 40 6.98 1.04 9.51
C GLU A 40 7.62 1.14 8.12
N SER A 41 8.96 0.97 8.06
CA SER A 41 9.71 1.00 6.79
C SER A 41 9.23 -0.08 5.80
N ALA A 42 8.85 -1.26 6.31
CA ALA A 42 8.29 -2.33 5.48
C ALA A 42 6.93 -1.94 4.88
N TYR A 43 6.06 -1.29 5.65
CA TYR A 43 4.76 -0.79 5.17
C TYR A 43 4.93 0.33 4.15
N GLU A 44 5.84 1.27 4.37
CA GLU A 44 6.16 2.33 3.42
C GLU A 44 6.62 1.76 2.07
N HIS A 45 7.56 0.81 2.09
CA HIS A 45 8.04 0.17 0.88
C HIS A 45 6.92 -0.58 0.13
N GLN A 46 6.05 -1.29 0.84
CA GLN A 46 4.91 -1.96 0.23
C GLN A 46 3.92 -0.97 -0.39
N LEU A 47 3.65 0.14 0.28
CA LEU A 47 2.76 1.20 -0.21
C LEU A 47 3.31 1.82 -1.50
N GLU A 48 4.60 2.14 -1.57
CA GLU A 48 5.21 2.69 -2.77
C GLU A 48 5.18 1.71 -3.95
N LYS A 49 5.42 0.43 -3.71
CA LYS A 49 5.23 -0.62 -4.74
C LYS A 49 3.79 -0.68 -5.25
N ALA A 50 2.81 -0.63 -4.34
CA ALA A 50 1.40 -0.66 -4.71
C ALA A 50 0.97 0.59 -5.50
N LYS A 51 1.47 1.77 -5.13
CA LYS A 51 1.24 3.01 -5.89
C LYS A 51 1.82 2.94 -7.30
N ALA A 52 3.04 2.41 -7.44
CA ALA A 52 3.67 2.23 -8.74
C ALA A 52 2.95 1.20 -9.63
N GLU A 53 2.40 0.13 -9.04
CA GLU A 53 1.52 -0.82 -9.73
C GLU A 53 0.23 -0.15 -10.20
N LEU A 54 -0.46 0.58 -9.32
CA LEU A 54 -1.69 1.30 -9.65
C LEU A 54 -1.47 2.33 -10.78
N ALA A 55 -0.37 3.08 -10.74
CA ALA A 55 -0.03 4.04 -11.78
C ALA A 55 0.13 3.36 -13.16
N ARG A 56 0.82 2.21 -13.20
CA ARG A 56 0.97 1.41 -14.43
C ARG A 56 -0.36 0.85 -14.95
N LEU A 57 -1.25 0.41 -14.06
CA LEU A 57 -2.55 -0.12 -14.45
C LEU A 57 -3.48 0.98 -15.00
N ARG A 58 -3.43 2.19 -14.42
CA ARG A 58 -4.18 3.35 -14.93
C ARG A 58 -3.75 3.72 -16.34
N GLN A 59 -2.44 3.80 -16.59
CA GLN A 59 -1.90 4.08 -17.93
C GLN A 59 -2.27 3.04 -19.00
N ARG A 60 -2.62 1.81 -18.61
CA ARG A 60 -3.06 0.75 -19.53
C ARG A 60 -4.57 0.76 -19.80
N SER A 61 -5.33 1.50 -18.99
CA SER A 61 -6.80 1.54 -19.03
C SER A 61 -7.34 2.81 -19.70
N ASP A 62 -6.49 3.83 -19.86
CA ASP A 62 -6.71 5.01 -20.72
C ASP A 62 -6.36 4.68 -22.19
#